data_AF-A0A438K6U5-F1
#
_entry.id   AF-A0A438K6U5-F1
#
_cell.length_a   1.000
_cell.length_b   1.000
_cell.length_c   1.000
_cell.angle_alpha   90.00
_cell.angle_beta   90.00
_cell.angle_gamma   90.00
#
_symmetry.space_group_name_H-M   'P 1'
#
loop_
_entity.id
_entity.type
_entity.pdbx_description
1 polymer ?
#
loop_
_entity_poly.entity_id
_entity_poly.type
_entity_poly.pdbx_seq_one_letter_code
_entity_poly.pdbx_strand_id
1 'polypeptide(L)'
;MSRVVLLSSAHLHNVALLQPEGGSDDEEMNYFFRLKCEQCGWISENEECVNMVVQERAPGSSRRNSRVNLSLKCERCERQGTITLVPRHARPLRVDDCTNVLLMVFYCNETFPVHYSSNGGWSTITKLKTPMQESYSGL
;
A
#
# COMPACT_ATOMS: atom_id res chain seq x y z
N MET A 1 -10.90 -14.72 6.59
CA MET A 1 -10.01 -13.66 6.07
C MET A 1 -10.69 -12.33 6.30
N SER A 2 -10.01 -11.44 7.02
CA SER A 2 -10.49 -10.10 7.35
C SER A 2 -9.98 -9.10 6.33
N ARG A 3 -10.82 -8.12 5.96
CA ARG A 3 -10.47 -7.07 4.99
C ARG A 3 -9.85 -5.88 5.71
N VAL A 4 -8.63 -5.52 5.35
CA VAL A 4 -7.91 -4.33 5.83
C VAL A 4 -7.68 -3.38 4.66
N VAL A 5 -7.76 -2.06 4.91
CA VAL A 5 -7.54 -1.02 3.91
C VAL A 5 -6.42 -0.10 4.35
N LEU A 6 -5.46 0.17 3.46
CA LEU A 6 -4.49 1.24 3.65
C LEU A 6 -5.07 2.52 3.04
N LEU A 7 -5.23 3.52 3.90
CA LEU A 7 -5.68 4.84 3.53
C LEU A 7 -4.55 5.85 3.68
N SER A 8 -4.48 6.83 2.78
CA SER A 8 -3.57 7.96 2.91
C SER A 8 -4.29 9.29 2.86
N SER A 9 -3.71 10.26 3.53
CA SER A 9 -3.98 11.68 3.35
C SER A 9 -2.66 12.43 3.47
N ALA A 10 -2.50 13.46 2.65
CA ALA A 10 -1.32 14.29 2.67
C ALA A 10 -1.67 15.71 2.25
N HIS A 11 -0.90 16.68 2.74
CA HIS A 11 -0.96 18.04 2.25
C HIS A 11 -0.03 18.19 1.04
N LEU A 12 -0.60 18.42 -0.14
CA LEU A 12 0.15 18.51 -1.39
C LEU A 12 0.44 19.97 -1.76
N HIS A 13 1.73 20.35 -1.79
CA HIS A 13 2.18 21.67 -2.22
C HIS A 13 2.90 21.57 -3.57
N ASN A 14 2.41 22.31 -4.58
CA ASN A 14 2.87 22.23 -5.98
C ASN A 14 2.82 20.83 -6.63
N VAL A 15 2.19 19.87 -5.98
CA VAL A 15 1.92 18.52 -6.49
C VAL A 15 0.44 18.45 -6.85
N ALA A 16 0.13 18.00 -8.07
CA ALA A 16 -1.22 17.76 -8.54
C ALA A 16 -1.69 16.34 -8.20
N LEU A 17 -0.79 15.36 -8.27
CA LEU A 17 -1.09 13.95 -8.11
C LEU A 17 0.12 13.19 -7.53
N LEU A 18 -0.17 12.26 -6.62
CA LEU A 18 0.76 11.28 -6.04
C LEU A 18 0.17 9.87 -6.22
N GLN A 19 0.96 8.94 -6.76
CA GLN A 19 0.58 7.54 -6.97
C GLN A 19 1.82 6.64 -7.05
N PRO A 20 1.70 5.30 -7.02
CA PRO A 20 2.85 4.44 -7.34
C PRO A 20 3.38 4.69 -8.77
N GLU A 21 4.63 4.36 -9.04
CA GLU A 21 5.30 4.65 -10.31
C GLU A 21 4.61 3.97 -11.52
N GLY A 22 4.19 2.71 -11.37
CA GLY A 22 3.38 1.98 -12.35
C GLY A 22 1.88 2.30 -12.32
N GLY A 23 1.45 3.33 -11.59
CA GLY A 23 0.05 3.69 -11.39
C GLY A 23 -0.61 3.02 -10.19
N SER A 24 -1.93 3.18 -10.02
CA SER A 24 -2.63 2.70 -8.81
C SER A 24 -2.63 1.18 -8.62
N ASP A 25 -2.49 0.44 -9.72
CA ASP A 25 -2.44 -1.03 -9.73
C ASP A 25 -1.01 -1.54 -10.04
N ASP A 26 0.01 -0.75 -9.71
CA ASP A 26 1.41 -1.15 -9.86
C ASP A 26 1.70 -2.44 -9.08
N GLU A 27 1.96 -3.53 -9.81
CA GLU A 27 2.24 -4.84 -9.23
C GLU A 27 3.60 -4.89 -8.53
N GLU A 28 4.55 -4.03 -8.95
CA GLU A 28 5.90 -3.93 -8.40
C GLU A 28 5.98 -3.07 -7.15
N MET A 29 4.90 -2.36 -6.81
CA MET A 29 4.84 -1.52 -5.60
C MET A 29 5.05 -2.36 -4.33
N ASN A 30 6.04 -1.97 -3.54
CA ASN A 30 6.39 -2.63 -2.30
C ASN A 30 5.74 -1.93 -1.11
N TYR A 31 4.93 -2.66 -0.36
CA TYR A 31 4.33 -2.19 0.89
C TYR A 31 5.06 -2.79 2.08
N PHE A 32 5.68 -1.95 2.90
CA PHE A 32 6.45 -2.37 4.06
C PHE A 32 5.64 -2.19 5.33
N PHE A 33 5.50 -3.26 6.12
CA PHE A 33 4.75 -3.21 7.35
C PHE A 33 5.43 -3.92 8.52
N ARG A 34 5.25 -3.39 9.73
CA ARG A 34 5.25 -4.26 10.91
C ARG A 34 3.94 -5.01 11.00
N LEU A 35 4.01 -6.29 11.34
CA LEU A 35 2.87 -7.19 11.36
C LEU A 35 2.54 -7.62 12.78
N LYS A 36 1.25 -7.63 13.11
CA LYS A 36 0.72 -8.10 14.39
C LYS A 36 0.07 -9.46 14.23
N CYS A 37 0.50 -10.44 15.03
CA CYS A 37 -0.18 -11.72 15.16
C CYS A 37 -1.51 -11.56 15.89
N GLU A 38 -2.58 -12.10 15.31
CA GLU A 38 -3.93 -12.07 15.89
C GLU A 38 -4.00 -12.83 17.23
N GLN A 39 -3.36 -13.99 17.29
CA GLN A 39 -3.51 -14.92 18.41
C GLN A 39 -2.80 -14.47 19.68
N CYS A 40 -1.54 -14.03 19.56
CA CYS A 40 -0.71 -13.70 20.72
C CYS A 40 -0.38 -12.20 20.85
N GLY A 41 -0.81 -11.39 19.88
CA GLY A 41 -0.57 -9.94 19.87
C GLY A 41 0.88 -9.52 19.63
N TRP A 42 1.81 -10.45 19.37
CA TRP A 42 3.19 -10.11 19.04
C TRP A 42 3.26 -9.29 17.75
N ILE A 43 4.09 -8.26 17.75
CA ILE A 43 4.36 -7.38 16.61
C ILE A 43 5.78 -7.65 16.15
N SER A 44 5.98 -7.81 14.84
CA SER A 44 7.31 -8.03 14.27
C SER A 44 8.27 -6.87 14.59
N GLU A 45 9.53 -7.22 14.86
CA GLU A 45 10.59 -6.23 15.12
C GLU A 45 10.98 -5.54 13.80
N ASN A 46 11.14 -6.34 12.75
CA ASN A 46 11.46 -5.90 11.40
C ASN A 46 10.19 -5.66 10.57
N GLU A 47 10.35 -4.87 9.52
CA GLU A 47 9.33 -4.68 8.50
C GLU A 47 9.34 -5.82 7.51
N GLU A 48 8.15 -6.26 7.13
CA GLU A 48 7.92 -7.26 6.09
C GLU A 48 7.43 -6.55 4.83
N CYS A 49 7.99 -6.96 3.69
CA CYS A 49 7.59 -6.44 2.39
C CYS A 49 6.46 -7.29 1.81
N VAL A 50 5.41 -6.62 1.30
CA VAL A 50 4.32 -7.27 0.57
C VAL A 50 4.11 -6.55 -0.76
N ASN A 51 4.12 -7.29 -1.86
CA ASN A 51 3.83 -6.79 -3.22
C ASN A 51 2.99 -7.81 -4.01
N MET A 52 2.48 -7.43 -5.18
CA MET A 52 1.58 -8.31 -5.94
C MET A 52 2.31 -9.42 -6.69
N VAL A 53 3.56 -9.16 -7.10
CA VAL A 53 4.39 -10.11 -7.87
C VAL A 53 4.74 -11.35 -7.04
N VAL A 54 4.97 -11.19 -5.73
CA VAL A 54 5.26 -12.31 -4.83
C VAL A 54 4.02 -13.17 -4.66
N GLN A 55 4.17 -14.48 -4.90
CA GLN A 55 3.09 -15.46 -4.90
C GLN A 55 3.53 -16.73 -4.16
N GLU A 56 3.41 -16.69 -2.84
CA GLU A 56 3.73 -17.78 -1.92
C GLU A 56 2.61 -18.81 -1.85
N ARG A 57 2.94 -20.02 -1.38
CA ARG A 57 1.93 -21.07 -1.19
C ARG A 57 1.16 -20.82 0.09
N ALA A 58 -0.17 -20.89 0.02
CA ALA A 58 -1.00 -20.82 1.21
C ALA A 58 -0.72 -22.04 2.14
N PRO A 59 -0.49 -21.82 3.44
CA PRO A 59 -0.26 -22.90 4.39
C PRO A 59 -1.43 -23.87 4.48
N GLY A 60 -1.15 -25.17 4.57
CA GLY A 60 -2.18 -26.21 4.75
C GLY A 60 -3.13 -26.40 3.57
N SER A 61 -2.95 -25.67 2.45
CA SER A 61 -3.79 -25.83 1.26
C SER A 61 -3.37 -27.06 0.45
N SER A 62 -4.28 -28.02 0.30
CA SER A 62 -4.14 -29.12 -0.68
C SER A 62 -4.38 -28.64 -2.12
N ARG A 63 -4.98 -27.46 -2.31
CA ARG A 63 -5.22 -26.88 -3.64
C ARG A 63 -3.91 -26.32 -4.18
N ARG A 64 -3.46 -26.88 -5.30
CA ARG A 64 -2.22 -26.53 -6.01
C ARG A 64 -2.09 -25.04 -6.36
N ASN A 65 -3.21 -24.33 -6.45
CA ASN A 65 -3.29 -22.93 -6.91
C ASN A 65 -3.65 -21.92 -5.81
N SER A 66 -3.70 -22.30 -4.53
CA SER A 66 -3.94 -21.33 -3.46
C SER A 66 -2.67 -20.52 -3.20
N ARG A 67 -2.61 -19.29 -3.71
CA ARG A 67 -1.45 -18.40 -3.55
C ARG A 67 -1.80 -17.16 -2.71
N VAL A 68 -0.81 -16.68 -1.97
CA VAL A 68 -0.89 -15.48 -1.13
C VAL A 68 0.34 -14.61 -1.39
N ASN A 69 0.29 -13.32 -1.06
CA ASN A 69 1.41 -12.41 -1.28
C ASN A 69 2.43 -12.43 -0.15
N LEU A 70 2.03 -12.91 1.03
CA LEU A 70 2.92 -13.19 2.16
C LEU A 70 2.34 -14.33 2.99
N SER A 71 3.20 -15.24 3.44
CA SER A 71 2.90 -16.30 4.41
C SER A 71 3.98 -16.32 5.50
N LEU A 72 3.65 -15.75 6.66
CA LEU A 72 4.60 -15.58 7.77
C LEU A 72 4.20 -16.38 9.01
N LYS A 73 5.17 -17.11 9.58
CA LYS A 73 5.01 -17.82 10.86
C LYS A 73 5.31 -16.85 12.00
N CYS A 74 4.41 -16.72 12.96
CA CYS A 74 4.65 -15.90 14.15
C CYS A 74 5.81 -16.47 14.98
N GLU A 75 6.82 -15.66 15.26
CA GLU A 75 8.01 -16.07 16.02
C GLU A 75 7.70 -16.42 17.49
N ARG A 76 6.56 -15.94 18.02
CA ARG A 76 6.20 -16.13 19.43
C ARG A 76 5.27 -17.32 19.69
N CYS A 77 4.24 -17.50 18.86
CA CYS A 77 3.21 -18.55 19.08
C CYS A 77 3.11 -19.54 17.93
N GLU A 78 4.00 -19.43 16.94
CA GLU A 78 4.11 -20.35 15.80
C GLU A 78 2.89 -20.40 14.87
N ARG A 79 1.86 -19.59 15.13
CA ARG A 79 0.69 -19.46 14.26
C ARG A 79 1.13 -18.95 12.89
N GLN A 80 0.65 -19.61 11.85
CA GLN A 80 0.92 -19.23 10.48
C GLN A 80 -0.14 -18.22 10.00
N GLY A 81 0.29 -17.02 9.61
CA GLY A 81 -0.56 -15.98 9.05
C GLY A 81 -0.27 -15.72 7.58
N THR A 82 -1.24 -15.11 6.90
CA THR A 82 -1.12 -14.77 5.47
C THR A 82 -1.69 -13.40 5.15
N ILE A 83 -1.14 -12.76 4.13
CA ILE A 83 -1.66 -11.51 3.54
C ILE A 83 -1.78 -11.69 2.02
N THR A 84 -2.90 -11.23 1.47
CA THR A 84 -3.17 -11.17 0.02
C THR A 84 -3.58 -9.75 -0.37
N LEU A 85 -2.93 -9.17 -1.38
CA LEU A 85 -3.29 -7.87 -1.95
C LEU A 85 -4.48 -8.04 -2.91
N VAL A 86 -5.34 -7.02 -2.94
CA VAL A 86 -6.48 -6.97 -3.87
C VAL A 86 -6.35 -5.71 -4.73
N PRO A 87 -5.93 -5.82 -6.00
CA PRO A 87 -5.81 -4.68 -6.91
C PRO A 87 -7.18 -4.11 -7.30
N ARG A 88 -7.16 -3.04 -8.09
CA ARG A 88 -8.32 -2.39 -8.75
C ARG A 88 -9.27 -1.65 -7.81
N HIS A 89 -8.83 -1.40 -6.59
CA HIS A 89 -9.56 -0.57 -5.61
C HIS A 89 -8.87 0.77 -5.35
N ALA A 90 -7.55 0.82 -5.59
CA ALA A 90 -6.73 1.98 -5.34
C ALA A 90 -7.05 3.12 -6.32
N ARG A 91 -6.85 4.35 -5.86
CA ARG A 91 -6.83 5.52 -6.75
C ARG A 91 -5.70 6.48 -6.35
N PRO A 92 -5.24 7.32 -7.29
CA PRO A 92 -4.23 8.32 -6.99
C PRO A 92 -4.72 9.33 -5.94
N LEU A 93 -3.80 9.81 -5.12
CA LEU A 93 -4.04 10.96 -4.25
C LEU A 93 -3.87 12.24 -5.09
N ARG A 94 -4.89 13.09 -5.10
CA ARG A 94 -4.93 14.34 -5.85
C ARG A 94 -4.96 15.53 -4.90
N VAL A 95 -4.54 16.69 -5.41
CA VAL A 95 -4.50 17.93 -4.63
C VAL A 95 -5.86 18.39 -4.10
N ASP A 96 -6.94 18.03 -4.81
CA ASP A 96 -8.30 18.39 -4.44
C ASP A 96 -8.97 17.32 -3.56
N ASP A 97 -8.24 16.27 -3.14
CA ASP A 97 -8.77 15.27 -2.21
C ASP A 97 -8.88 15.85 -0.80
N CYS A 98 -10.12 16.06 -0.34
CA CYS A 98 -10.41 16.55 1.01
C CYS A 98 -10.54 15.43 2.05
N THR A 99 -10.44 14.17 1.64
CA THR A 99 -10.63 12.99 2.49
C THR A 99 -9.51 11.99 2.28
N ASN A 100 -9.41 11.02 3.21
CA ASN A 100 -8.55 9.86 3.03
C ASN A 100 -8.82 9.15 1.70
N VAL A 101 -7.76 8.76 1.02
CA VAL A 101 -7.77 8.04 -0.26
C VAL A 101 -7.33 6.61 -0.04
N LEU A 102 -7.99 5.67 -0.72
CA LEU A 102 -7.65 4.27 -0.63
C LEU A 102 -6.45 3.94 -1.53
N LEU A 103 -5.37 3.44 -0.91
CA LEU A 103 -4.13 3.07 -1.58
C LEU A 103 -4.04 1.58 -1.89
N MET A 104 -4.51 0.71 -0.99
CA MET A 104 -4.44 -0.73 -1.19
C MET A 104 -5.42 -1.45 -0.28
N VAL A 105 -5.89 -2.62 -0.71
CA VAL A 105 -6.75 -3.53 0.07
C VAL A 105 -5.98 -4.82 0.33
N PHE A 106 -6.10 -5.33 1.56
CA PHE A 106 -5.48 -6.57 2.00
C PHE A 106 -6.54 -7.52 2.56
N TYR A 107 -6.45 -8.79 2.20
CA TYR A 107 -7.09 -9.88 2.92
C TYR A 107 -6.09 -10.55 3.85
N CYS A 108 -6.36 -10.46 5.14
CA CYS A 108 -5.50 -10.90 6.21
C CYS A 108 -6.09 -12.13 6.91
N ASN A 109 -5.22 -13.04 7.32
CA ASN A 109 -5.58 -14.19 8.14
C ASN A 109 -4.50 -14.38 9.21
N GLU A 110 -4.87 -14.32 10.49
CA GLU A 110 -3.99 -14.57 11.66
C GLU A 110 -2.81 -13.59 11.83
N THR A 111 -2.55 -12.72 10.84
CA THR A 111 -1.53 -11.65 10.86
C THR A 111 -2.05 -10.40 10.15
N PHE A 112 -1.77 -9.22 10.70
CA PHE A 112 -2.32 -7.94 10.25
C PHE A 112 -1.27 -6.85 10.16
N PRO A 113 -1.29 -5.99 9.12
CA PRO A 113 -0.42 -4.82 9.07
C PRO A 113 -0.83 -3.79 10.14
N VAL A 114 0.13 -3.29 10.90
CA VAL A 114 -0.12 -2.30 11.98
C VAL A 114 0.70 -1.03 11.88
N HIS A 115 1.90 -1.08 11.29
CA HIS A 115 2.70 0.11 11.00
C HIS A 115 3.11 0.07 9.55
N TYR A 116 2.76 1.10 8.77
CA TYR A 116 3.14 1.23 7.37
C TYR A 116 4.33 2.18 7.24
N SER A 117 5.34 1.78 6.47
CA SER A 117 6.40 2.68 6.03
C SER A 117 6.27 2.99 4.55
N SER A 118 6.11 4.27 4.24
CA SER A 118 6.09 4.79 2.87
C SER A 118 7.51 4.91 2.34
N ASN A 119 8.01 3.85 1.73
CA ASN A 119 9.33 3.82 1.08
C ASN A 119 9.21 4.34 -0.38
N GLY A 120 10.28 4.22 -1.18
CA GLY A 120 10.28 4.62 -2.60
C GLY A 120 9.26 3.86 -3.47
N GLY A 121 9.21 4.17 -4.77
CA GLY A 121 8.22 3.61 -5.72
C GLY A 121 7.00 4.51 -5.94
N TRP A 122 7.05 5.75 -5.48
CA TRP A 122 6.01 6.77 -5.72
C TRP A 122 6.43 7.72 -6.83
N SER A 123 5.48 8.05 -7.71
CA SER A 123 5.58 9.10 -8.70
C SER A 123 4.71 10.30 -8.32
N THR A 124 5.15 11.49 -8.74
CA THR A 124 4.39 12.73 -8.57
C THR A 124 4.24 13.46 -9.88
N ILE A 125 3.07 14.06 -10.11
CA ILE A 125 2.84 15.04 -11.17
C ILE A 125 2.76 16.39 -10.51
N THR A 126 3.64 17.32 -10.92
CA THR A 126 3.64 18.68 -10.40
C THR A 126 2.59 19.53 -11.11
N LYS A 127 2.09 20.56 -10.42
CA LYS A 127 1.35 21.61 -11.11
C LYS A 127 2.37 22.37 -11.95
N LEU A 128 2.26 22.30 -13.28
CA LEU A 128 2.98 23.24 -14.14
C LEU A 128 2.57 24.65 -13.67
N LYS A 129 3.52 25.43 -13.17
CA LYS A 129 3.28 26.87 -13.04
C LYS A 129 2.98 27.35 -14.44
N THR A 130 1.74 27.76 -14.69
CA THR A 130 1.39 28.50 -15.90
C THR A 130 2.42 29.62 -16.06
N PRO A 131 2.99 29.87 -17.25
CA PRO A 131 3.75 31.10 -17.46
C PRO A 131 2.81 32.25 -17.12
N MET A 132 3.19 33.11 -16.18
CA MET A 132 2.54 34.40 -16.03
C MET A 132 2.66 35.09 -17.40
N GLN A 133 1.55 35.21 -18.14
CA GLN A 133 1.48 36.23 -19.17
C GLN A 133 1.43 37.57 -18.43
N GLU A 134 2.60 38.21 -18.33
CA GLU A 134 2.65 39.65 -18.08
C GLU A 134 1.91 40.32 -19.24
N SER A 135 0.68 40.74 -18.97
CA SER A 135 0.04 41.77 -19.79
C SER A 135 0.72 43.09 -19.46
N TYR A 136 1.79 43.42 -20.18
CA TYR A 136 2.20 44.80 -20.33
C TYR A 136 1.08 45.51 -21.12
N SER A 137 0.10 46.06 -20.42
CA SER A 137 -0.71 47.15 -20.92
C SER A 137 0.19 48.38 -20.98
N GLY A 138 0.61 48.74 -22.20
CA GLY A 138 1.36 49.96 -22.43
C GLY A 138 0.56 51.20 -22.03
N LEU A 139 1.28 52.14 -21.41
CA LEU A 139 1.16 53.58 -21.57
C LEU A 139 2.58 54.16 -21.56
#